data_AF-A0A1G5CP96-F1
#
_entry.id   AF-A0A1G5CP96-F1
#
_cell.length_a   1.000
_cell.length_b   1.000
_cell.length_c   1.000
_cell.angle_alpha   90.00
_cell.angle_beta   90.00
_cell.angle_gamma   90.00
#
_symmetry.space_group_name_H-M   'P 1'
#
loop_
_entity.id
_entity.type
_entity.pdbx_description
1 polymer ?
#
loop_
_entity_poly.entity_id
_entity_poly.type
_entity_poly.pdbx_seq_one_letter_code
_entity_poly.pdbx_strand_id
1 'polypeptide(L)'
;MAEINDALGAKEYLTEMRKKFDKTMAPEMKAAMKEAINALDLQISQSPDITGDGYAPGTDQIVYDTWHCPNCGCSYEYPDDTHDFCPACGQAIRWPQEDS
;
A
#
# COMPACT_ATOMS: atom_id res chain seq x y z
N MET A 1 -17.68 25.62 -31.18
CA MET A 1 -17.00 24.51 -30.49
C MET A 1 -15.73 25.09 -29.90
N ALA A 2 -15.58 25.11 -28.57
CA ALA A 2 -14.38 25.67 -27.96
C ALA A 2 -13.23 24.66 -28.08
N GLU A 3 -12.19 25.03 -28.81
CA GLU A 3 -10.95 24.27 -28.95
C GLU A 3 -10.16 24.38 -27.64
N ILE A 4 -9.93 23.25 -26.97
CA ILE A 4 -9.10 23.16 -25.76
C ILE A 4 -7.65 23.13 -26.22
N ASN A 5 -6.93 24.26 -26.11
CA ASN A 5 -5.55 24.34 -26.60
C ASN A 5 -4.51 24.76 -25.55
N ASP A 6 -4.75 24.45 -24.27
CA ASP A 6 -3.69 24.40 -23.27
C ASP A 6 -3.98 23.34 -22.18
N ALA A 7 -2.92 22.94 -21.45
CA ALA A 7 -3.00 21.95 -20.38
C ALA A 7 -3.92 22.38 -19.23
N LEU A 8 -4.18 23.68 -19.08
CA LEU A 8 -5.07 24.23 -18.07
C LEU A 8 -6.54 23.92 -18.42
N GLY A 9 -6.94 24.13 -19.67
CA GLY A 9 -8.26 23.76 -20.17
C GLY A 9 -8.52 22.25 -20.11
N ALA A 10 -7.50 21.42 -20.34
CA ALA A 10 -7.60 19.97 -20.16
C ALA A 10 -7.83 19.58 -18.68
N LYS A 11 -7.13 20.21 -17.74
CA LYS A 11 -7.29 19.97 -16.30
C LYS A 11 -8.67 20.39 -15.79
N GLU A 12 -9.16 21.54 -16.23
CA GLU A 12 -10.50 22.03 -15.89
C GLU A 12 -11.58 21.09 -16.46
N TYR A 13 -11.44 20.67 -17.71
CA TYR A 13 -12.35 19.70 -18.34
C TYR A 13 -12.39 18.37 -17.58
N LEU A 14 -11.24 17.81 -17.22
CA LEU A 14 -11.15 16.57 -16.44
C LEU A 14 -11.76 16.72 -15.04
N THR A 15 -11.58 17.89 -14.41
CA THR A 15 -12.18 18.20 -13.10
C THR A 15 -13.71 18.23 -13.19
N GLU A 16 -14.27 18.85 -14.22
CA GLU A 16 -15.72 18.90 -14.43
C GLU A 16 -16.31 17.52 -14.81
N MET A 17 -15.58 16.73 -15.59
CA MET A 17 -15.93 15.34 -15.90
C MET A 17 -15.98 14.49 -14.62
N ARG A 18 -14.98 14.61 -13.74
CA ARG A 18 -14.94 13.93 -12.43
C ARG A 18 -16.16 14.30 -11.57
N LYS A 19 -16.48 15.59 -11.47
CA LYS A 19 -17.65 16.07 -10.70
C LYS A 19 -18.96 15.50 -11.23
N LYS A 20 -19.13 15.42 -12.56
CA LYS A 20 -20.32 14.81 -13.16
C LYS A 20 -20.40 13.33 -12.84
N PHE A 21 -19.28 12.61 -13.01
CA PHE A 21 -19.21 11.18 -12.70
C PHE A 21 -19.53 10.88 -11.23
N ASP A 22 -18.97 11.67 -10.30
CA ASP A 22 -19.23 11.56 -8.86
C ASP A 22 -20.70 11.83 -8.49
N LYS A 23 -21.39 12.71 -9.22
CA LYS A 23 -22.82 13.00 -9.01
C LYS A 23 -23.73 11.91 -9.57
N THR A 24 -23.29 11.19 -10.61
CA THR A 24 -24.11 10.17 -11.28
C THR A 24 -23.92 8.76 -10.71
N MET A 25 -22.82 8.49 -10.02
CA MET A 25 -22.63 7.21 -9.36
C MET A 25 -23.52 7.07 -8.13
N ALA A 26 -24.22 5.93 -8.05
CA ALA A 26 -24.89 5.52 -6.84
C ALA A 26 -23.86 5.38 -5.69
N PRO A 27 -24.20 5.80 -4.45
CA PRO A 27 -23.29 5.71 -3.31
C PRO A 27 -22.70 4.31 -3.10
N GLU A 28 -23.50 3.27 -3.33
CA GLU A 28 -23.09 1.86 -3.21
C GLU A 28 -22.02 1.51 -4.24
N MET A 29 -22.16 1.96 -5.49
CA MET A 29 -21.17 1.75 -6.54
C MET A 29 -19.86 2.47 -6.20
N LYS A 30 -19.95 3.69 -5.68
CA LYS A 30 -18.76 4.46 -5.25
C LYS A 30 -18.03 3.75 -4.12
N ALA A 31 -18.76 3.20 -3.14
CA ALA A 31 -18.17 2.41 -2.06
C ALA A 31 -17.50 1.13 -2.59
N ALA A 32 -18.17 0.40 -3.47
CA ALA A 32 -17.62 -0.81 -4.08
C ALA A 32 -16.34 -0.53 -4.88
N MET A 33 -16.32 0.54 -5.68
CA MET A 33 -15.11 0.94 -6.42
C MET A 33 -13.97 1.33 -5.48
N LYS A 34 -14.25 2.04 -4.39
CA LYS A 34 -13.23 2.38 -3.40
C LYS A 34 -12.62 1.12 -2.78
N GLU A 35 -13.46 0.14 -2.43
CA GLU A 35 -12.99 -1.12 -1.85
C GLU A 35 -12.16 -1.93 -2.85
N ALA A 36 -12.58 -1.97 -4.11
CA ALA A 36 -11.82 -2.62 -5.17
C ALA A 36 -10.44 -1.96 -5.37
N ILE A 37 -10.36 -0.63 -5.34
CA ILE A 37 -9.08 0.10 -5.43
C ILE A 37 -8.19 -0.26 -4.24
N ASN A 38 -8.71 -0.20 -3.01
CA ASN A 38 -7.94 -0.56 -1.81
C ASN A 38 -7.39 -2.00 -1.89
N ALA A 39 -8.20 -2.95 -2.36
CA ALA A 39 -7.79 -4.35 -2.51
C ALA A 39 -6.70 -4.52 -3.58
N LEU A 40 -6.77 -3.76 -4.67
CA LEU A 40 -5.75 -3.76 -5.73
C LEU A 40 -4.44 -3.12 -5.26
N ASP A 41 -4.51 -2.06 -4.46
CA ASP A 41 -3.31 -1.41 -3.89
C ASP A 41 -2.50 -2.40 -3.03
N LEU A 42 -3.18 -3.28 -2.26
CA LEU A 42 -2.53 -4.33 -1.48
C LEU A 42 -1.78 -5.37 -2.32
N GLN A 43 -2.11 -5.51 -3.61
CA GLN A 43 -1.42 -6.43 -4.52
C GLN A 43 -0.11 -5.85 -5.07
N ILE A 44 0.14 -4.55 -4.89
CA ILE A 44 1.40 -3.92 -5.27
C ILE A 44 2.44 -4.30 -4.21
N SER A 45 3.39 -5.17 -4.56
CA SER A 45 4.41 -5.68 -3.64
C SER A 45 5.23 -4.55 -3.01
N GLN A 46 5.40 -4.56 -1.69
CA GLN A 46 6.23 -3.60 -0.96
C GLN A 46 7.26 -4.33 -0.10
N SER A 47 8.45 -3.75 0.06
CA SER A 47 9.47 -4.32 0.93
C SER A 47 9.05 -4.17 2.40
N PRO A 48 9.24 -5.21 3.23
CA PRO A 48 8.96 -5.12 4.65
C PRO A 48 10.03 -4.31 5.37
N ASP A 49 9.66 -3.70 6.50
CA ASP A 49 10.62 -3.08 7.40
C ASP A 49 11.19 -4.18 8.31
N ILE A 50 12.49 -4.43 8.22
CA ILE A 50 13.16 -5.44 9.05
C ILE A 50 13.88 -4.73 10.20
N THR A 51 13.58 -5.12 11.43
CA THR A 51 14.26 -4.69 12.64
C THR A 51 15.04 -5.87 13.19
N GLY A 52 16.33 -5.69 13.43
CA GLY A 52 17.20 -6.75 13.92
C GLY A 52 18.63 -6.29 14.07
N ASP A 53 19.09 -6.05 15.29
CA ASP A 53 20.47 -5.65 15.57
C ASP A 53 21.03 -6.17 16.90
N GLY A 54 20.42 -7.20 17.48
CA GLY A 54 20.94 -7.91 18.65
C GLY A 54 20.42 -7.38 19.98
N TYR A 55 21.08 -6.42 20.62
CA TYR A 55 20.67 -5.86 21.93
C TYR A 55 20.26 -4.40 21.79
N ALA A 56 19.14 -4.03 22.41
CA ALA A 56 18.73 -2.63 22.45
C ALA A 56 19.79 -1.81 23.20
N PRO A 57 20.33 -0.72 22.60
CA PRO A 57 21.44 0.04 23.17
C PRO A 57 21.21 0.46 24.63
N GLY A 58 22.12 0.06 25.52
CA GLY A 58 22.05 0.38 26.95
C GLY A 58 21.12 -0.52 27.77
N THR A 59 20.68 -1.66 27.22
CA THR A 59 19.87 -2.66 27.94
C THR A 59 20.43 -4.08 27.72
N ASP A 60 20.13 -4.99 28.64
CA ASP A 60 20.33 -6.44 28.46
C ASP A 60 19.12 -7.10 27.75
N GLN A 61 18.32 -6.34 26.98
CA GLN A 61 17.16 -6.88 26.25
C GLN A 61 17.55 -7.28 24.83
N ILE A 62 17.27 -8.54 24.48
CA ILE A 62 17.43 -9.08 23.13
C ILE A 62 16.33 -8.54 22.22
N VAL A 63 16.75 -7.99 21.09
CA VAL A 63 15.93 -7.61 19.94
C VAL A 63 15.97 -8.78 18.97
N TYR A 64 14.83 -9.45 18.82
CA TYR A 64 14.68 -10.52 17.83
C TYR A 64 14.52 -9.91 16.44
N ASP A 65 15.09 -10.60 15.44
CA ASP A 65 14.88 -10.26 14.04
C ASP A 65 13.39 -10.36 13.74
N THR A 66 12.80 -9.23 13.38
CA THR A 66 11.35 -9.07 13.19
C THR A 66 11.14 -8.31 11.90
N TRP A 67 10.18 -8.74 11.09
CA TRP A 67 9.70 -7.95 9.96
C TRP A 67 8.34 -7.35 10.27
N HIS A 68 8.13 -6.13 9.80
CA HIS A 68 6.88 -5.39 9.95
C HIS A 68 6.22 -5.20 8.59
N CYS A 69 4.92 -5.48 8.53
CA CYS A 69 4.15 -5.23 7.32
C CYS A 69 4.15 -3.72 7.01
N PRO A 70 4.55 -3.29 5.79
CA PRO A 70 4.65 -1.87 5.45
C PRO A 70 3.29 -1.17 5.35
N ASN A 71 2.20 -1.94 5.28
CA ASN A 71 0.83 -1.40 5.24
C ASN A 71 0.19 -1.31 6.64
N CYS A 72 0.18 -2.41 7.41
CA CYS A 72 -0.54 -2.45 8.69
C CYS A 72 0.34 -2.42 9.94
N GLY A 73 1.66 -2.53 9.81
CA GLY A 73 2.61 -2.51 10.92
C GLY A 73 2.61 -3.76 11.81
N CYS A 74 1.85 -4.80 11.47
CA CYS A 74 1.91 -6.08 12.18
C CYS A 74 3.31 -6.68 12.05
N SER A 75 3.80 -7.24 13.15
CA SER A 75 5.14 -7.76 13.31
C SER A 75 5.13 -9.29 13.33
N TYR A 76 6.13 -9.89 12.70
CA TYR A 76 6.33 -11.34 12.61
C TYR A 76 7.82 -11.66 12.73
N GLU A 77 8.13 -12.87 13.17
CA GLU A 77 9.53 -13.31 13.33
C GLU A 77 10.21 -13.46 11.95
N TYR A 78 11.45 -12.97 11.84
CA TYR A 78 12.26 -13.12 10.63
C TYR A 78 13.49 -13.99 10.95
N PRO A 79 13.90 -14.93 10.08
CA PRO A 79 13.32 -15.30 8.78
C PRO A 79 12.25 -16.41 8.84
N ASP A 80 11.98 -16.96 10.03
CA ASP A 80 11.15 -18.16 10.18
C ASP A 80 9.67 -17.96 9.78
N ASP A 81 9.14 -16.73 9.90
CA ASP A 81 7.73 -16.41 9.62
C ASP A 81 7.58 -15.47 8.41
N THR A 82 8.30 -15.75 7.32
CA THR A 82 8.18 -14.99 6.06
C THR A 82 6.98 -15.44 5.23
N HIS A 83 6.26 -14.47 4.67
CA HIS A 83 5.06 -14.72 3.87
C HIS A 83 5.03 -13.85 2.61
N ASP A 84 4.53 -14.39 1.50
CA ASP A 84 4.32 -13.61 0.26
C ASP A 84 3.27 -12.50 0.44
N PHE A 85 2.34 -12.68 1.38
CA PHE A 85 1.31 -11.72 1.73
C PHE A 85 1.17 -11.61 3.25
N CYS A 86 0.98 -10.39 3.76
CA CYS A 86 0.75 -10.16 5.19
C CYS A 86 -0.52 -10.89 5.67
N PRO A 87 -0.43 -11.79 6.67
CA PRO A 87 -1.59 -12.51 7.21
C PRO A 87 -2.69 -11.60 7.77
N ALA A 88 -2.31 -10.42 8.30
CA ALA A 88 -3.24 -9.50 8.92
C ALA A 88 -4.02 -8.64 7.92
N CYS A 89 -3.40 -8.21 6.80
CA CYS A 89 -4.02 -7.25 5.88
C CYS A 89 -3.94 -7.61 4.39
N GLY A 90 -3.24 -8.67 4.00
CA GLY A 90 -3.12 -9.12 2.61
C GLY A 90 -2.13 -8.33 1.74
N GLN A 91 -1.35 -7.41 2.31
CA GLN A 91 -0.30 -6.69 1.57
C GLN A 91 0.73 -7.67 1.01
N ALA A 92 0.93 -7.65 -0.31
CA ALA A 92 1.99 -8.41 -0.98
C ALA A 92 3.37 -7.92 -0.52
N ILE A 93 4.25 -8.84 -0.15
CA ILE A 93 5.58 -8.53 0.37
C ILE A 93 6.65 -8.83 -0.67
N ARG A 94 7.54 -7.87 -0.89
CA ARG A 94 8.75 -8.05 -1.70
C ARG A 94 9.92 -8.33 -0.76
N TRP A 95 10.23 -9.61 -0.61
CA TRP A 95 11.44 -10.04 0.09
C TRP A 95 12.70 -9.65 -0.69
N PRO A 96 13.78 -9.26 -0.01
CA PRO A 96 15.09 -9.11 -0.66
C PRO A 96 15.49 -10.47 -1.25
N GLN A 97 15.90 -10.49 -2.52
CA GLN A 97 16.43 -11.71 -3.12
C GLN A 97 17.80 -11.97 -2.49
N GLU A 98 18.02 -13.18 -1.99
CA GLU A 98 19.38 -13.63 -1.68
C GLU A 98 20.10 -13.83 -3.02
N ASP A 99 21.01 -12.91 -3.36
CA ASP A 99 21.94 -13.12 -4.47
C ASP A 99 22.87 -14.28 -4.08
N SER A 100 22.57 -15.49 -4.56
CA SER A 100 23.35 -16.72 -4.36
C SER A 100 24.63 -16.75 -5.17
#